data_AF-A0A946UCK7-F1
#
_entry.id   AF-A0A946UCK7-F1
#
_cell.length_a   1.000
_cell.length_b   1.000
_cell.length_c   1.000
_cell.angle_alpha   90.00
_cell.angle_beta   90.00
_cell.angle_gamma   90.00
#
_symmetry.space_group_name_H-M   'P 1'
#
loop_
_entity.id
_entity.type
_entity.pdbx_description
1 polymer ?
#
loop_
_entity_poly.entity_id
_entity_poly.type
_entity_poly.pdbx_seq_one_letter_code
_entity_poly.pdbx_strand_id
1 'polypeptide(L)' 'MQALNEIFATIDGYIGGSAWFVYLLIGTGLFFTFYLKFPQIRYFRHAFFCVTGRYDEKGAPGDTSHFRALTTALSGTVGT' A
#
# COMPACT_ATOMS: atom_id res chain seq x y z
N MET A 1 2.69 31.31 15.81
CA MET A 1 3.72 30.39 15.29
C MET A 1 4.17 29.34 16.31
N GLN A 2 4.43 29.66 17.57
CA GLN A 2 4.84 28.67 18.59
C GLN A 2 3.77 27.61 18.91
N ALA A 3 2.52 28.02 19.14
CA ALA A 3 1.43 27.08 19.42
C ALA A 3 1.17 26.07 18.29
N LEU A 4 1.35 26.47 17.02
CA LEU A 4 1.25 25.54 15.88
C LEU A 4 2.38 24.51 15.88
N ASN A 5 3.60 24.93 16.21
CA ASN A 5 4.74 24.01 16.30
C ASN A 5 4.57 23.02 17.45
N GLU A 6 4.01 23.44 18.59
CA GLU A 6 3.70 22.54 19.71
C GLU A 6 2.63 21.50 19.37
N ILE A 7 1.61 21.90 18.61
CA ILE A 7 0.59 20.96 18.10
C ILE A 7 1.23 19.95 17.14
N PHE A 8 2.09 20.36 16.23
CA PHE A 8 2.78 19.42 15.34
C PHE A 8 3.75 18.50 16.11
N ALA A 9 4.49 19.02 17.09
CA ALA A 9 5.42 18.23 17.89
C ALA A 9 4.70 17.19 18.77
N THR A 10 3.53 17.51 19.30
CA THR A 10 2.72 16.55 20.07
C THR A 10 2.16 15.46 19.17
N ILE A 11 1.62 15.81 18.00
CA ILE A 11 1.13 14.82 17.02
C ILE A 11 2.27 13.91 16.55
N ASP A 12 3.44 14.48 16.22
CA ASP A 12 4.61 13.71 15.83
C ASP A 12 5.09 12.79 16.95
N GLY A 13 5.18 13.28 18.19
CA GLY A 13 5.57 12.47 19.34
C GLY A 13 4.64 11.28 19.60
N TYR A 14 3.34 11.43 19.33
CA TYR A 14 2.37 10.36 19.52
C TYR A 14 2.22 9.42 18.33
N ILE A 15 2.38 9.90 17.10
CA ILE A 15 2.13 9.14 15.87
C ILE A 15 3.43 8.88 15.11
N GLY A 16 4.12 9.94 14.67
CA GLY A 16 5.26 9.88 13.75
C GLY A 16 6.54 9.30 14.35
N GLY A 17 6.91 9.70 15.56
CA GLY A 17 8.11 9.26 16.28
C GLY A 17 7.90 8.08 17.23
N SER A 18 6.67 7.57 17.30
CA SER A 18 6.29 6.57 18.31
C SER A 18 6.59 5.13 17.85
N ALA A 19 7.25 4.34 18.71
CA ALA A 19 7.59 2.96 18.38
C ALA A 19 6.37 2.03 18.22
N TRP A 20 5.25 2.35 18.88
CA TRP A 20 4.03 1.54 18.84
C TRP A 20 3.37 1.51 17.45
N PHE A 21 3.52 2.59 16.67
CA PHE A 21 2.92 2.70 15.34
C PHE A 21 3.50 1.64 14.38
N VAL A 22 4.81 1.39 14.45
CA VAL A 22 5.48 0.34 13.65
C VAL A 22 4.91 -1.04 13.97
N TYR A 23 4.73 -1.37 15.25
CA TYR A 23 4.14 -2.64 15.66
C TYR A 23 2.69 -2.77 15.22
N LEU A 24 1.91 -1.68 15.21
CA LEU A 24 0.56 -1.67 14.69
C LEU A 24 0.53 -1.97 13.19
N LEU A 25 1.41 -1.35 12.40
CA LEU A 25 1.48 -1.58 10.95
C LEU A 25 1.85 -3.04 10.63
N ILE A 26 2.86 -3.58 11.30
CA ILE A 26 3.25 -4.99 11.16
C ILE A 26 2.11 -5.91 11.59
N GLY A 27 1.49 -5.66 12.75
CA GLY A 27 0.38 -6.43 13.28
C GLY A 27 -0.81 -6.46 12.34
N THR A 28 -1.14 -5.32 11.72
CA THR A 28 -2.21 -5.20 10.72
C THR A 28 -1.89 -6.04 9.48
N GLY A 29 -0.65 -5.97 8.98
CA GLY A 29 -0.20 -6.79 7.85
C GLY A 29 -0.27 -8.29 8.14
N LEU A 30 0.18 -8.73 9.32
CA LEU A 30 0.10 -10.12 9.75
C LEU A 30 -1.35 -10.58 9.90
N PHE A 31 -2.19 -9.79 10.56
CA PHE A 31 -3.62 -10.10 10.74
C PHE A 31 -4.30 -10.38 9.40
N PHE A 32 -4.18 -9.47 8.42
CA PHE A 32 -4.77 -9.68 7.09
C PHE A 32 -4.13 -10.84 6.33
N THR A 33 -2.84 -11.08 6.51
CA THR A 33 -2.15 -12.23 5.89
C THR A 33 -2.75 -13.55 6.35
N PHE A 34 -2.96 -13.73 7.67
CA PHE A 34 -3.57 -14.95 8.20
C PHE A 34 -5.07 -15.02 7.90
N TYR A 35 -5.80 -13.92 8.08
CA TYR A 35 -7.25 -13.86 7.83
C TYR A 35 -7.61 -14.21 6.38
N LEU A 36 -6.84 -13.69 5.41
CA LEU A 36 -7.05 -13.94 3.98
C LEU A 36 -6.36 -15.22 3.47
N LYS A 37 -5.77 -16.02 4.36
CA LYS A 37 -5.06 -17.27 4.07
C LYS A 37 -3.92 -17.08 3.05
N PHE A 38 -2.95 -16.24 3.40
CA PHE A 38 -1.74 -15.95 2.63
C PHE A 38 -2.03 -15.53 1.17
N PRO A 39 -2.77 -14.43 0.96
CA PRO A 39 -3.15 -13.96 -0.38
C PRO A 39 -1.94 -13.69 -1.28
N GLN A 40 -0.81 -13.27 -0.71
CA GLN A 40 0.43 -12.96 -1.43
C GLN A 40 0.94 -14.16 -2.24
N ILE A 41 0.79 -15.38 -1.72
CA ILE A 41 1.22 -16.61 -2.40
C ILE A 41 0.10 -17.13 -3.30
N ARG A 42 -1.12 -17.18 -2.77
CA ARG A 42 -2.28 -17.79 -3.43
C ARG A 42 -2.69 -17.08 -4.72
N TYR A 43 -2.55 -15.75 -4.76
CA TYR A 43 -2.98 -14.94 -5.90
C TYR A 43 -1.84 -14.36 -6.73
N PHE A 44 -0.58 -14.64 -6.39
CA PHE A 44 0.57 -14.08 -7.11
C PHE A 44 0.49 -14.29 -8.63
N ARG A 45 0.20 -15.53 -9.05
CA ARG A 45 0.09 -15.88 -10.48
C ARG A 45 -1.07 -15.17 -11.17
N HIS A 46 -2.20 -15.03 -10.47
CA HIS A 46 -3.37 -14.35 -11.00
C HIS A 46 -3.10 -12.85 -11.17
N ALA A 47 -2.54 -12.21 -10.15
CA ALA A 47 -2.13 -10.81 -10.19
C ALA A 47 -1.13 -10.54 -11.33
N PHE A 48 -0.17 -11.44 -11.55
CA PHE A 48 0.76 -11.35 -12.68
C PHE A 48 0.04 -11.34 -14.03
N PHE A 49 -0.90 -12.27 -14.24
CA PHE A 49 -1.69 -12.32 -15.48
C PHE A 49 -2.59 -11.09 -15.67
N CYS A 50 -3.11 -10.50 -14.60
CA CYS A 50 -3.84 -9.23 -14.65
C CYS A 50 -2.95 -8.09 -15.14
N VAL A 51 -1.74 -7.93 -14.59
CA VAL A 51 -0.85 -6.83 -14.99
C VAL A 51 -0.25 -7.02 -16.39
N THR A 52 -0.12 -8.26 -16.88
CA THR A 52 0.27 -8.53 -18.27
C THR A 52 -0.87 -8.35 -19.28
N GLY A 53 -2.07 -7.97 -18.83
CA GLY A 53 -3.24 -7.75 -19.70
C GLY A 53 -3.87 -9.02 -20.24
N ARG A 54 -3.57 -10.20 -19.66
CA ARG A 54 -4.14 -11.48 -20.12
C ARG A 54 -5.64 -11.57 -19.85
N TYR A 55 -6.13 -10.78 -18.89
CA TYR A 55 -7.54 -10.69 -18.51
C TYR A 55 -8.17 -9.32 -18.89
N ASP A 56 -7.51 -8.53 -19.73
CA ASP A 56 -8.05 -7.23 -20.16
C ASP A 56 -9.23 -7.44 -21.12
N GLU A 57 -10.39 -6.87 -20.78
CA GLU A 57 -11.57 -6.87 -21.62
C GLU A 57 -11.64 -5.60 -22.49
N LYS A 58 -11.96 -5.77 -23.78
CA LYS A 58 -12.05 -4.65 -24.72
C LYS A 58 -13.26 -3.78 -24.36
N GLY A 59 -13.00 -2.56 -23.89
CA GLY A 59 -14.03 -1.58 -23.51
C GLY A 59 -14.30 -1.52 -22.01
N ALA A 60 -13.51 -2.19 -21.17
CA ALA A 60 -13.58 -2.01 -19.73
C ALA A 60 -13.28 -0.55 -19.34
N PRO A 61 -14.04 0.04 -18.39
CA PRO A 61 -13.79 1.39 -17.91
C PRO A 61 -12.45 1.45 -17.16
N GLY A 62 -11.54 2.32 -17.60
CA GLY A 62 -10.26 2.56 -16.94
C GLY A 62 -9.41 3.59 -17.68
N ASP A 63 -8.87 4.56 -16.94
CA ASP A 63 -8.07 5.65 -17.50
C ASP A 63 -6.63 5.23 -17.88
N THR A 64 -6.18 4.06 -17.41
CA THR A 64 -4.83 3.55 -17.65
C THR A 64 -4.81 2.02 -17.61
N SER A 65 -3.80 1.40 -18.24
CA SER A 65 -3.64 -0.05 -18.21
C SER A 65 -3.20 -0.55 -16.83
N HIS A 66 -3.51 -1.79 -16.49
CA HIS A 66 -3.09 -2.41 -15.21
C HIS A 66 -1.58 -2.34 -14.98
N PHE A 67 -0.78 -2.51 -16.04
CA PHE A 67 0.66 -2.36 -15.97
C PHE A 67 1.08 -0.93 -15.60
N ARG A 68 0.49 0.09 -16.23
CA ARG A 68 0.82 1.49 -15.95
C ARG A 68 0.43 1.88 -14.53
N ALA A 69 -0.74 1.44 -14.05
CA ALA A 69 -1.15 1.64 -12.67
C ALA A 69 -0.13 1.03 -11.67
N LEU A 70 0.34 -0.19 -11.95
CA LEU A 70 1.39 -0.84 -11.15
C LEU A 70 2.69 -0.02 -11.16
N THR A 71 3.17 0.41 -12.33
CA THR A 71 4.41 1.21 -12.44
C THR A 71 4.30 2.54 -11.69
N THR A 72 3.15 3.21 -11.75
CA THR A 72 2.90 4.45 -10.99
C THR A 72 2.97 4.21 -9.48
N ALA A 73 2.32 3.15 -8.98
CA ALA A 73 2.38 2.80 -7.56
C ALA A 73 3.81 2.45 -7.12
N LEU A 74 4.53 1.63 -7.91
CA LEU A 74 5.92 1.25 -7.63
C LEU A 74 6.85 2.47 -7.61
N SER A 75 6.68 3.42 -8.53
CA SER A 75 7.45 4.66 -8.57
C SER A 75 7.28 5.50 -7.30
N GLY A 76 6.11 5.46 -6.66
CA GLY A 76 5.87 6.15 -5.40
C GLY A 76 6.52 5.46 -4.20
N THR A 77 6.66 4.14 -4.24
CA THR A 77 7.27 3.35 -3.15
C THR A 77 8.78 3.19 -3.26
N VAL A 78 9.33 3.23 -4.48
CA VAL A 78 10.77 3.13 -4.77
C VAL A 78 11.29 4.54 -5.11
N GLY A 79 11.22 5.43 -4.13
CA GLY A 79 11.83 6.76 -4.15
C GLY A 79 13.05 6.79 -3.26
N THR A 80 14.09 7.53 -3.66
CA THR A 80 15.35 7.72 -2.90
C THR A 80 15.14 8.51 -1.62
#